data_AF-A0A1C0V694-F1
#
_entry.id   AF-A0A1C0V694-F1
#
_cell.length_a   1.000
_cell.length_b   1.000
_cell.length_c   1.000
_cell.angle_alpha   90.00
_cell.angle_beta   90.00
_cell.angle_gamma   90.00
#
_symmetry.space_group_name_H-M   'P 1'
#
loop_
_entity.id
_entity.type
_entity.pdbx_description
1 polymer ?
#
loop_
_entity_poly.entity_id
_entity_poly.type
_entity_poly.pdbx_seq_one_letter_code
_entity_poly.pdbx_strand_id
1 'polypeptide(L)'
;MGLAEKQLVTRIKDQRVPYFQGNLQTNVGKDIAIEVLWENIESDLEALKVFESTGLEAIVAVLSKISRKAGGKEAISDSISTVRLINETDSSAKKVTLENGVLSIHAAWGKGFNGRYADTDLIKEIEKLL
;
A
#
# COMPACT_ATOMS: atom_id res chain seq x y z
N MET A 1 7.95 -20.36 7.08
CA MET A 1 7.94 -19.28 8.08
C MET A 1 8.43 -19.75 9.43
N GLY A 2 9.57 -19.22 9.87
CA GLY A 2 10.07 -19.27 11.24
C GLY A 2 9.26 -18.41 12.21
N LEU A 3 9.59 -18.51 13.49
CA LEU A 3 8.89 -17.81 14.59
C LEU A 3 8.93 -16.28 14.42
N ALA A 4 10.05 -15.75 13.92
CA ALA A 4 10.23 -14.32 13.70
C ALA A 4 9.31 -13.78 12.59
N GLU A 5 9.21 -14.48 11.45
CA GLU A 5 8.26 -14.10 10.38
C GLU A 5 6.82 -14.13 10.90
N LYS A 6 6.43 -15.17 11.63
CA LYS A 6 5.06 -15.28 12.18
C LYS A 6 4.71 -14.11 13.10
N GLN A 7 5.62 -13.75 14.01
CA GLN A 7 5.41 -12.61 14.91
C GLN A 7 5.29 -11.29 14.17
N LEU A 8 6.12 -11.06 13.14
CA LEU A 8 6.05 -9.85 12.32
C LEU A 8 4.76 -9.80 11.50
N VAL A 9 4.37 -10.90 10.85
CA VAL A 9 3.11 -10.99 10.09
C VAL A 9 1.93 -10.66 10.98
N THR A 10 1.82 -11.29 12.17
CA THR A 10 0.76 -11.00 13.13
C THR A 10 0.77 -9.54 13.57
N ARG A 11 1.94 -8.98 13.89
CA ARG A 11 2.04 -7.56 14.27
C ARG A 11 1.55 -6.65 13.15
N ILE A 12 1.99 -6.88 11.91
CA ILE A 12 1.59 -6.05 10.77
C ILE A 12 0.09 -6.19 10.54
N LYS A 13 -0.43 -7.41 10.53
CA LYS A 13 -1.83 -7.74 10.27
C LYS A 13 -2.78 -7.17 11.33
N ASP A 14 -2.52 -7.46 12.60
CA ASP A 14 -3.44 -7.16 13.69
C ASP A 14 -3.28 -5.75 14.27
N GLN A 15 -2.10 -5.12 14.10
CA GLN A 15 -1.84 -3.81 14.68
C GLN A 15 -1.58 -2.72 13.65
N ARG A 16 -0.80 -3.00 12.60
CA ARG A 16 -0.36 -1.95 11.67
C ARG A 16 -1.36 -1.67 10.57
N VAL A 17 -1.85 -2.70 9.89
CA VAL A 17 -2.90 -2.55 8.86
C VAL A 17 -4.10 -1.74 9.39
N PRO A 18 -4.73 -2.08 10.54
CA PRO A 18 -5.86 -1.30 11.05
C PRO A 18 -5.47 0.13 11.46
N TYR A 19 -4.28 0.32 12.01
CA TYR A 19 -3.76 1.66 12.34
C TYR A 19 -3.63 2.54 11.09
N PHE A 20 -3.05 2.02 10.00
CA PHE A 20 -2.88 2.76 8.76
C PHE A 20 -4.19 2.96 8.00
N GLN A 21 -5.13 2.00 8.07
CA GLN A 21 -6.48 2.17 7.54
C GLN A 21 -7.21 3.32 8.25
N GLY A 22 -7.16 3.39 9.58
CA GLY A 22 -7.74 4.50 10.34
C GLY A 22 -7.11 5.86 10.00
N ASN A 23 -5.79 5.88 9.78
CA ASN A 23 -5.10 7.09 9.30
C ASN A 23 -5.57 7.48 7.90
N LEU A 24 -5.73 6.52 6.99
CA LEU A 24 -6.22 6.78 5.64
C LEU A 24 -7.64 7.35 5.67
N GLN A 25 -8.52 6.74 6.47
CA GLN A 25 -9.89 7.22 6.68
C GLN A 25 -9.91 8.65 7.24
N THR A 26 -9.03 8.98 8.19
CA THR A 26 -8.92 10.34 8.73
C THR A 26 -8.48 11.36 7.67
N ASN A 27 -7.55 10.99 6.79
CA ASN A 27 -7.00 11.90 5.77
C ASN A 27 -7.90 12.07 4.54
N VAL A 28 -8.59 11.00 4.12
CA VAL A 28 -9.44 10.98 2.92
C VAL A 28 -10.90 11.27 3.26
N GLY A 29 -11.36 10.85 4.44
CA GLY A 29 -12.76 10.98 4.88
C GLY A 29 -13.66 9.79 4.50
N LYS A 30 -13.09 8.71 3.94
CA LYS A 30 -13.80 7.50 3.53
C LYS A 30 -13.11 6.27 4.13
N ASP A 31 -13.89 5.26 4.52
CA ASP A 31 -13.34 3.95 4.88
C ASP A 31 -12.80 3.27 3.62
N ILE A 32 -11.48 3.16 3.53
CA ILE A 32 -10.78 2.48 2.44
C ILE A 32 -10.07 1.29 3.07
N ALA A 33 -10.51 0.09 2.71
CA ALA A 33 -9.93 -1.14 3.25
C ALA A 33 -8.48 -1.30 2.77
N ILE A 34 -7.58 -1.72 3.65
CA ILE A 34 -6.21 -2.10 3.27
C ILE A 34 -6.09 -3.62 3.30
N GLU A 35 -5.85 -4.22 2.14
CA GLU A 35 -5.59 -5.64 1.96
C GLU A 35 -4.13 -5.89 1.66
N VAL A 36 -3.51 -6.84 2.35
CA VAL A 36 -2.15 -7.29 2.07
C VAL A 36 -2.24 -8.72 1.56
N LEU A 37 -1.66 -8.99 0.40
CA LEU A 37 -1.60 -10.34 -0.16
C LEU A 37 -0.48 -11.10 0.54
N TRP A 38 -0.83 -11.72 1.68
CA TRP A 38 0.13 -12.33 2.61
C TRP A 38 0.96 -13.44 1.98
N GLU A 39 0.34 -14.25 1.11
CA GLU A 39 1.01 -15.32 0.37
C GLU A 39 2.26 -14.85 -0.41
N ASN A 40 2.29 -13.57 -0.81
CA ASN A 40 3.40 -12.97 -1.53
C ASN A 40 4.51 -12.39 -0.64
N ILE A 41 4.26 -12.13 0.64
CA ILE A 41 5.21 -11.42 1.54
C ILE A 41 5.57 -12.20 2.81
N GLU A 42 4.74 -13.15 3.25
CA GLU A 42 4.87 -13.85 4.53
C GLU A 42 6.18 -14.66 4.65
N SER A 43 6.78 -15.05 3.52
CA SER A 43 8.06 -15.77 3.46
C SER A 43 9.26 -14.87 3.20
N ASP A 44 9.06 -13.56 2.99
CA ASP A 44 10.13 -12.59 2.72
C ASP A 44 10.39 -11.72 3.95
N LEU A 45 11.31 -12.19 4.81
CA LEU A 45 11.64 -11.50 6.05
C LEU A 45 12.20 -10.08 5.83
N GLU A 46 12.91 -9.85 4.73
CA GLU A 46 13.45 -8.53 4.41
C GLU A 46 12.31 -7.57 4.06
N ALA A 47 11.37 -8.02 3.23
CA ALA A 47 10.15 -7.27 2.93
C ALA A 47 9.36 -6.98 4.20
N LEU A 48 9.07 -7.99 5.03
CA LEU A 48 8.30 -7.82 6.28
C LEU A 48 8.90 -6.78 7.22
N LYS A 49 10.24 -6.70 7.33
CA LYS A 49 10.92 -5.72 8.19
C LYS A 49 10.71 -4.28 7.74
N VAL A 50 10.59 -4.05 6.43
CA VAL A 50 10.48 -2.70 5.85
C VAL A 50 9.06 -2.36 5.37
N PHE A 51 8.16 -3.34 5.31
CA PHE A 51 6.82 -3.20 4.74
C PHE A 51 5.97 -2.14 5.43
N GLU A 52 6.14 -1.98 6.74
CA GLU A 52 5.45 -0.95 7.52
C GLU A 52 5.72 0.45 6.96
N SER A 53 7.00 0.81 6.77
CA SER A 53 7.38 2.15 6.28
C SER A 53 7.29 2.27 4.76
N THR A 54 7.74 1.25 4.02
CA THR A 54 7.86 1.31 2.55
C THR A 54 6.58 0.93 1.82
N GLY A 55 5.68 0.21 2.46
CA GLY A 55 4.35 -0.16 1.96
C GLY A 55 3.27 0.69 2.61
N LEU A 56 2.92 0.36 3.85
CA LEU A 56 1.74 0.95 4.51
C LEU A 56 1.85 2.48 4.68
N GLU A 57 2.91 2.96 5.33
CA GLU A 57 3.11 4.39 5.59
C GLU A 57 3.25 5.20 4.29
N ALA A 58 4.07 4.72 3.35
CA ALA A 58 4.27 5.36 2.06
C ALA A 58 2.96 5.53 1.27
N ILE A 59 2.11 4.51 1.25
CA ILE A 59 0.87 4.53 0.48
C ILE A 59 -0.18 5.43 1.14
N VAL A 60 -0.29 5.41 2.46
CA VAL A 60 -1.13 6.36 3.19
C VAL A 60 -0.66 7.79 2.96
N ALA A 61 0.65 8.05 2.97
CA ALA A 61 1.20 9.37 2.70
C ALA A 61 0.92 9.84 1.26
N VAL A 62 1.02 8.95 0.27
CA VAL A 62 0.71 9.25 -1.13
C VAL A 62 -0.78 9.57 -1.31
N LEU A 63 -1.68 8.72 -0.82
CA LEU A 63 -3.12 8.97 -0.91
C LEU A 63 -3.53 10.24 -0.15
N SER A 64 -2.91 10.52 1.00
CA SER A 64 -3.12 11.77 1.72
C SER A 64 -2.62 13.00 0.94
N LYS A 65 -1.54 12.88 0.17
CA LYS A 65 -1.08 13.98 -0.70
C LYS A 65 -2.06 14.23 -1.85
N ILE A 66 -2.56 13.17 -2.48
CA ILE A 66 -3.58 13.29 -3.54
C ILE A 66 -4.87 13.89 -2.96
N SER A 67 -5.31 13.46 -1.78
CA SER A 67 -6.52 13.99 -1.14
C SER A 67 -6.44 15.48 -0.79
N ARG A 68 -5.24 16.06 -0.66
CA ARG A 68 -5.04 17.50 -0.45
C ARG A 68 -5.10 18.33 -1.73
N LYS A 69 -5.08 17.70 -2.91
CA LYS A 69 -5.26 18.39 -4.19
C LYS A 69 -6.73 18.74 -4.42
N ALA A 70 -6.97 19.74 -5.26
CA ALA A 70 -8.33 20.13 -5.67
C ALA A 70 -9.04 18.92 -6.32
N GLY A 71 -10.22 18.55 -5.80
CA GLY A 71 -10.99 17.38 -6.26
C GLY A 71 -10.40 16.01 -5.89
N GLY A 72 -9.23 15.95 -5.24
CA GLY A 72 -8.53 14.68 -4.98
C GLY A 72 -9.25 13.76 -3.99
N LYS A 73 -9.94 14.32 -2.99
CA LYS A 73 -10.78 13.53 -2.06
C LYS A 73 -11.94 12.86 -2.80
N GLU A 74 -12.59 13.59 -3.69
CA GLU A 74 -13.73 13.10 -4.45
C GLU A 74 -13.27 12.00 -5.41
N ALA A 75 -12.17 12.22 -6.14
CA ALA A 75 -11.61 11.24 -7.07
C ALA A 75 -11.23 9.92 -6.36
N ILE A 76 -10.51 10.00 -5.22
CA ILE A 76 -10.19 8.80 -4.43
C ILE A 76 -11.49 8.14 -3.91
N SER A 77 -12.44 8.93 -3.44
CA SER A 77 -13.66 8.40 -2.82
C SER A 77 -14.61 7.77 -3.83
N ASP A 78 -14.62 8.21 -5.08
CA ASP A 78 -15.44 7.62 -6.15
C ASP A 78 -14.79 6.33 -6.67
N SER A 79 -13.48 6.38 -6.92
CA SER A 79 -12.79 5.32 -7.65
C SER A 79 -12.16 4.24 -6.76
N ILE A 80 -11.85 4.52 -5.49
CA ILE A 80 -11.15 3.59 -4.58
C ILE A 80 -12.01 3.22 -3.37
N SER A 81 -12.13 1.92 -3.14
CA SER A 81 -12.76 1.31 -1.95
C SER A 81 -11.79 0.40 -1.20
N THR A 82 -10.81 -0.17 -1.89
CA THR A 82 -9.82 -1.07 -1.30
C THR A 82 -8.44 -0.80 -1.90
N VAL A 83 -7.41 -0.82 -1.06
CA VAL A 83 -6.01 -0.76 -1.47
C VAL A 83 -5.38 -2.11 -1.22
N ARG A 84 -4.95 -2.79 -2.28
CA ARG A 84 -4.35 -4.11 -2.23
C ARG A 84 -2.85 -4.04 -2.46
N LEU A 85 -2.08 -4.59 -1.52
CA LEU A 85 -0.62 -4.60 -1.54
C LEU A 85 -0.11 -5.98 -1.90
N ILE A 86 0.58 -6.10 -3.04
CA ILE A 86 1.11 -7.34 -3.60
C ILE A 86 2.64 -7.27 -3.68
N ASN A 87 3.31 -8.20 -3.00
CA ASN A 87 4.77 -8.22 -2.97
C ASN A 87 5.30 -8.97 -4.18
N GLU A 88 6.17 -8.32 -4.94
CA GLU A 88 6.83 -8.92 -6.09
C GLU A 88 8.27 -9.30 -5.72
N THR A 89 8.77 -10.40 -6.26
CA THR A 89 10.18 -10.78 -6.05
C THR A 89 11.13 -9.92 -6.89
N ASP A 90 10.63 -9.39 -8.02
CA ASP A 90 11.40 -8.60 -8.97
C ASP A 90 10.94 -7.15 -9.04
N SER A 91 11.91 -6.23 -9.11
CA SER A 91 11.65 -4.80 -9.16
C SER A 91 11.04 -4.35 -10.50
N SER A 92 11.12 -5.14 -11.56
CA SER A 92 10.53 -4.83 -12.87
C SER A 92 9.04 -5.15 -12.93
N ALA A 93 8.53 -5.94 -11.99
CA ALA A 93 7.09 -6.25 -11.85
C ALA A 93 6.30 -5.16 -11.11
N LYS A 94 6.94 -4.01 -10.82
CA LYS A 94 6.27 -2.82 -10.28
C LYS A 94 5.09 -2.44 -11.18
N LYS A 95 3.89 -2.36 -10.59
CA LYS A 95 2.65 -2.06 -11.30
C LYS A 95 1.64 -1.42 -10.38
N VAL A 96 0.85 -0.49 -10.91
CA VAL A 96 -0.33 0.08 -10.24
C VAL A 96 -1.52 -0.14 -11.15
N THR A 97 -2.61 -0.66 -10.60
CA THR A 97 -3.86 -0.91 -11.33
C THR A 97 -5.05 -0.53 -10.47
N LEU A 98 -6.11 -0.05 -11.10
CA LEU A 98 -7.37 0.23 -10.44
C LEU A 98 -8.48 -0.48 -11.20
N GLU A 99 -9.06 -1.50 -10.58
CA GLU A 99 -10.11 -2.31 -11.19
C GLU A 99 -11.20 -2.58 -10.14
N ASN A 100 -12.46 -2.33 -10.49
CA ASN A 100 -13.62 -2.56 -9.62
C ASN A 100 -13.50 -1.95 -8.21
N GLY A 101 -12.90 -0.76 -8.10
CA GLY A 101 -12.69 -0.10 -6.80
C GLY A 101 -11.49 -0.59 -6.00
N VAL A 102 -10.68 -1.50 -6.55
CA VAL A 102 -9.50 -2.07 -5.89
C VAL A 102 -8.23 -1.50 -6.53
N LEU A 103 -7.53 -0.63 -5.80
CA LEU A 103 -6.21 -0.12 -6.16
C LEU A 103 -5.16 -1.17 -5.80
N SER A 104 -4.69 -1.94 -6.78
CA SER A 104 -3.65 -2.95 -6.59
C SER A 104 -2.27 -2.36 -6.87
N ILE A 105 -1.39 -2.42 -5.87
CA ILE A 105 -0.02 -1.91 -5.91
C ILE A 105 0.94 -3.09 -5.79
N HIS A 106 1.65 -3.36 -6.89
CA HIS A 106 2.69 -4.36 -6.98
C HIS A 106 4.05 -3.69 -6.76
N ALA A 107 4.81 -4.15 -5.77
CA ALA A 107 6.15 -3.66 -5.49
C ALA A 107 7.03 -4.74 -4.83
N ALA A 108 8.33 -4.65 -5.08
CA ALA A 108 9.31 -5.54 -4.46
C ALA A 108 9.84 -4.95 -3.14
N TRP A 109 9.03 -4.99 -2.07
CA TRP A 109 9.38 -4.30 -0.82
C TRP A 109 10.68 -4.79 -0.19
N GLY A 110 11.02 -6.07 -0.36
CA GLY A 110 12.31 -6.63 0.10
C GLY A 110 13.55 -5.99 -0.56
N LYS A 111 13.39 -5.28 -1.68
CA LYS A 111 14.47 -4.53 -2.36
C LYS A 111 14.55 -3.06 -1.92
N GLY A 112 13.80 -2.65 -0.90
CA GLY A 112 13.82 -1.29 -0.36
C GLY A 112 13.38 -0.24 -1.38
N PHE A 113 14.10 0.89 -1.46
CA PHE A 113 13.76 2.01 -2.34
C PHE A 113 13.77 1.67 -3.83
N ASN A 114 14.60 0.73 -4.27
CA ASN A 114 14.66 0.32 -5.68
C ASN A 114 13.48 -0.57 -6.09
N GLY A 115 12.83 -1.21 -5.10
CA GLY A 115 11.74 -2.14 -5.32
C GLY A 115 10.35 -1.51 -5.41
N ARG A 116 10.21 -0.23 -5.03
CA ARG A 116 8.94 0.50 -5.06
C ARG A 116 8.99 1.69 -6.01
N TYR A 117 7.81 2.22 -6.35
CA TYR A 117 7.73 3.54 -6.97
C TYR A 117 8.18 4.62 -5.98
N ALA A 118 8.91 5.62 -6.47
CA ALA A 118 9.11 6.85 -5.71
C ALA A 118 7.74 7.52 -5.48
N ASP A 119 7.58 8.23 -4.36
CA ASP A 119 6.26 8.78 -3.99
C ASP A 119 5.70 9.69 -5.10
N THR A 120 6.55 10.47 -5.76
CA THR A 120 6.16 11.35 -6.88
C THR A 120 5.65 10.58 -8.10
N ASP A 121 6.26 9.44 -8.41
CA ASP A 121 5.84 8.58 -9.53
C ASP A 121 4.58 7.81 -9.18
N LEU A 122 4.48 7.30 -7.94
CA LEU A 122 3.28 6.63 -7.47
C LEU A 122 2.05 7.55 -7.47
N ILE A 123 2.22 8.82 -7.08
CA ILE A 123 1.17 9.84 -7.19
C ILE A 123 0.70 9.96 -8.63
N LYS A 124 1.61 10.10 -9.59
CA LYS A 124 1.26 10.24 -11.01
C LYS A 124 0.55 9.00 -11.54
N GLU A 125 0.99 7.80 -11.17
CA GLU A 125 0.37 6.56 -11.62
C GLU A 125 -1.06 6.42 -11.06
N ILE A 126 -1.26 6.73 -9.79
CA ILE A 126 -2.60 6.70 -9.18
C ILE A 126 -3.49 7.77 -9.82
N GLU A 127 -3.01 9.00 -10.00
CA GLU A 127 -3.79 10.07 -10.63
C GLU A 127 -4.20 9.80 -12.07
N LYS A 128 -3.47 8.96 -12.82
CA LYS A 128 -3.90 8.53 -14.17
C LYS A 128 -5.05 7.53 -14.14
N LEU A 129 -5.25 6.86 -13.02
CA LEU A 129 -6.24 5.80 -12.83
C LEU A 129 -7.52 6.32 -12.15
N LEU A 130 -7.41 7.44 -11.44
CA LEU A 130 -8.52 8.16 -10.79
C LEU A 130 -9.33 8.97 -11.81
#